data_AF-A0A1A3B4A4-F1
#
_entry.id   AF-A0A1A3B4A4-F1
#
_cell.length_a   1.000
_cell.length_b   1.000
_cell.length_c   1.000
_cell.angle_alpha   90.00
_cell.angle_beta   90.00
_cell.angle_gamma   90.00
#
_symmetry.space_group_name_H-M   'P 1'
#
loop_
_entity.id
_entity.type
_entity.pdbx_description
1 polymer ?
#
loop_
_entity_poly.entity_id
_entity_poly.type
_entity_poly.pdbx_seq_one_letter_code
_entity_poly.pdbx_strand_id
1 'polypeptide(L)' 'MFGRVLAAALARARDNGELCPDRDPADVAAALIDAFRGALARARVYEQSQPLDLFFATTAEWLTRAG' A
#
# COMPACT_ATOMS: atom_id res chain seq x y z
N MET A 1 4.75 12.66 8.60
CA MET A 1 5.89 11.82 9.05
C MET A 1 5.77 10.39 8.51
N PHE A 2 4.66 9.68 8.74
CA PHE A 2 4.46 8.30 8.30
C PHE A 2 4.73 8.04 6.80
N GLY A 3 4.22 8.89 5.90
CA GLY A 3 4.41 8.71 4.46
C GLY A 3 5.86 8.74 3.98
N ARG A 4 6.75 9.51 4.64
CA ARG A 4 8.18 9.55 4.29
C ARG A 4 8.89 8.26 4.70
N VAL A 5 8.53 7.68 5.84
CA VAL A 5 9.10 6.41 6.32
C VAL A 5 8.65 5.27 5.41
N LEU A 6 7.37 5.25 5.03
CA LEU A 6 6.84 4.26 4.09
C LEU A 6 7.50 4.38 2.71
N ALA A 7 7.62 5.59 2.17
CA ALA A 7 8.30 5.82 0.89
C ALA A 7 9.77 5.34 0.93
N ALA A 8 10.48 5.57 2.04
CA ALA A 8 11.86 5.10 2.20
C ALA A 8 11.95 3.56 2.27
N ALA A 9 10.98 2.90 2.92
CA ALA A 9 10.92 1.44 2.95
C ALA A 9 10.64 0.85 1.55
N LEU A 10 9.70 1.45 0.82
CA LEU A 10 9.37 1.07 -0.55
C LEU A 10 10.56 1.31 -1.50
N ALA A 11 11.30 2.40 -1.33
CA ALA A 11 12.51 2.65 -2.12
C ALA A 11 13.53 1.53 -1.93
N ARG A 12 13.79 1.11 -0.68
CA ARG A 12 14.71 -0.02 -0.40
C ARG A 12 14.22 -1.32 -1.01
N ALA A 13 12.94 -1.64 -0.90
CA ALA A 13 12.37 -2.86 -1.48
C ALA A 13 12.47 -2.85 -3.02
N ARG A 14 12.24 -1.70 -3.66
CA ARG A 14 12.45 -1.52 -5.09
C ARG A 14 13.92 -1.70 -5.49
N ASP A 15 14.84 -1.09 -4.75
CA ASP A 15 16.28 -1.18 -5.01
C ASP A 15 16.81 -2.62 -4.82
N ASN A 16 16.11 -3.44 -4.02
CA ASN A 16 16.35 -4.88 -3.87
C ASN A 16 15.67 -5.75 -4.95
N GLY A 17 14.87 -5.16 -5.86
CA GLY A 17 14.11 -5.90 -6.88
C GLY A 17 12.85 -6.60 -6.35
N GLU A 18 12.38 -6.25 -5.16
CA GLU A 18 11.16 -6.83 -4.55
C GLU A 18 9.87 -6.15 -5.05
N LEU A 19 9.98 -4.97 -5.66
CA LEU A 19 8.86 -4.17 -6.17
C LEU A 19 9.04 -3.85 -7.66
N CYS A 20 7.91 -3.57 -8.32
CA CYS A 20 7.88 -3.03 -9.68
C CYS A 20 8.74 -1.75 -9.80
N PRO A 21 9.72 -1.69 -10.72
CA PRO A 21 10.68 -0.58 -10.80
C PRO A 21 10.07 0.71 -11.37
N ASP A 22 8.97 0.62 -12.13
CA ASP A 22 8.41 1.73 -12.90
C ASP A 22 7.62 2.74 -12.07
N ARG A 23 7.49 2.52 -10.76
CA ARG A 23 6.68 3.37 -9.87
C ARG A 23 7.56 4.15 -8.90
N ASP A 24 7.25 5.43 -8.72
CA ASP A 24 7.87 6.25 -7.68
C ASP A 24 7.43 5.75 -6.29
N PRO A 25 8.36 5.36 -5.39
CA PRO A 25 8.04 4.96 -4.03
C PRO A 25 7.21 5.99 -3.24
N ALA A 26 7.34 7.28 -3.53
CA ALA A 26 6.55 8.33 -2.89
C ALA A 26 5.07 8.28 -3.32
N ASP A 27 4.81 8.11 -4.62
CA ASP A 27 3.46 7.97 -5.17
C ASP A 27 2.80 6.69 -4.67
N VAL A 28 3.56 5.59 -4.63
CA VAL A 28 3.10 4.33 -4.06
C VAL A 28 2.74 4.51 -2.59
N ALA A 29 3.59 5.13 -1.78
CA ALA A 29 3.31 5.39 -0.37
C ALA A 29 2.03 6.20 -0.16
N ALA A 30 1.81 7.24 -0.97
CA ALA A 30 0.60 8.06 -0.91
C ALA A 30 -0.65 7.22 -1.22
N ALA A 31 -0.63 6.46 -2.32
CA ALA A 31 -1.74 5.60 -2.72
C ALA A 31 -2.08 4.54 -1.65
N LEU A 32 -1.08 3.93 -1.01
CA LEU A 32 -1.28 2.96 0.07
C LEU A 32 -1.94 3.58 1.30
N ILE A 33 -1.52 4.80 1.67
CA ILE A 33 -2.09 5.52 2.82
C ILE A 33 -3.56 5.86 2.56
N ASP A 34 -3.88 6.34 1.37
CA ASP A 34 -5.25 6.72 1.01
C ASP A 34 -6.16 5.49 0.91
N ALA A 35 -5.67 4.40 0.31
CA ALA A 35 -6.39 3.13 0.26
C ALA A 35 -6.65 2.56 1.67
N PHE A 36 -5.63 2.55 2.54
CA PHE A 36 -5.78 2.10 3.93
C PHE A 36 -6.80 2.92 4.70
N ARG A 37 -6.75 4.26 4.58
CA ARG A 37 -7.72 5.17 5.21
C ARG A 37 -9.15 4.89 4.73
N GLY A 38 -9.33 4.67 3.43
CA GLY A 38 -10.62 4.31 2.85
C GLY A 38 -11.14 2.95 3.34
N ALA A 39 -10.27 1.95 3.44
CA ALA A 39 -10.59 0.64 3.99
C ALA A 39 -10.99 0.73 5.47
N LEU A 40 -10.22 1.47 6.28
CA LEU A 40 -10.51 1.72 7.68
C LEU A 40 -11.86 2.44 7.88
N ALA A 41 -12.15 3.44 7.06
CA ALA A 41 -13.42 4.16 7.10
C ALA A 41 -14.60 3.22 6.82
N ARG A 42 -14.53 2.42 5.75
CA ARG A 42 -15.56 1.43 5.42
C ARG A 42 -15.73 0.38 6.51
N ALA A 43 -14.63 -0.12 7.07
CA ALA A 43 -14.67 -1.11 8.15
C ALA A 43 -15.43 -0.58 9.38
N ARG A 44 -15.24 0.71 9.71
CA ARG A 44 -15.97 1.37 10.79
C ARG A 44 -17.44 1.61 10.46
N VAL A 45 -17.75 2.06 9.24
CA VAL A 45 -19.14 2.34 8.82
C VAL A 45 -19.99 1.07 8.77
N TYR A 46 -19.43 -0.04 8.33
CA TYR A 46 -20.14 -1.31 8.18
C TYR A 46 -19.94 -2.27 9.35
N GLU A 47 -19.18 -1.89 10.37
CA GLU A 47 -18.83 -2.72 11.53
C GLU A 47 -18.28 -4.11 11.14
N GLN A 48 -17.46 -4.14 10.09
CA GLN A 48 -16.91 -5.37 9.50
C GLN A 48 -15.40 -5.21 9.24
N SER A 49 -14.61 -6.26 9.49
CA SER A 49 -13.16 -6.26 9.17
C SER A 49 -12.86 -6.41 7.68
N GLN A 50 -13.81 -6.97 6.92
CA GLN A 50 -13.63 -7.37 5.52
C GLN A 50 -12.99 -6.29 4.61
N PRO A 51 -13.32 -4.98 4.73
CA PRO A 51 -12.66 -3.94 3.92
C PRO A 51 -11.14 -3.83 4.16
N LEU A 52 -10.67 -4.08 5.39
CA LEU A 52 -9.24 -4.12 5.71
C LEU A 52 -8.60 -5.42 5.19
N ASP A 53 -9.28 -6.55 5.34
CA ASP A 53 -8.81 -7.85 4.83
C ASP A 53 -8.58 -7.77 3.31
N LEU A 54 -9.52 -7.16 2.59
CA LEU A 54 -9.41 -6.93 1.15
C LEU A 54 -8.25 -5.99 0.80
N PHE A 55 -8.03 -4.93 1.60
CA PHE A 55 -6.88 -4.04 1.41
C PHE A 55 -5.56 -4.81 1.52
N PHE A 56 -5.39 -5.65 2.54
CA PHE A 56 -4.16 -6.44 2.70
C PHE A 56 -3.94 -7.43 1.56
N ALA A 57 -5.00 -8.15 1.15
CA ALA A 57 -4.92 -9.13 0.08
C ALA A 57 -4.53 -8.50 -1.27
N THR A 58 -5.16 -7.37 -1.63
CA THR A 58 -4.96 -6.72 -2.93
C THR A 58 -3.66 -5.94 -3.04
N THR A 59 -3.21 -5.34 -1.92
CA THR A 59 -2.00 -4.52 -1.89
C THR A 59 -0.74 -5.33 -2.13
N ALA A 60 -0.62 -6.50 -1.47
CA ALA A 60 0.54 -7.37 -1.64
C ALA A 60 0.70 -7.84 -3.09
N GLU A 61 -0.42 -8.23 -3.71
CA GLU A 61 -0.43 -8.67 -5.11
C GLU A 61 -0.06 -7.53 -6.06
N TRP A 62 -0.59 -6.33 -5.85
CA TRP A 62 -0.30 -5.18 -6.69
C TRP A 62 1.15 -4.70 -6.59
N LEU A 63 1.75 -4.74 -5.40
CA LEU A 63 3.13 -4.34 -5.17
C LEU A 63 4.15 -5.28 -5.82
N THR A 64 3.83 -6.57 -5.91
CA THR A 64 4.75 -7.63 -6.34
C THR A 64 4.52 -8.11 -7.77
N ARG A 65 3.42 -7.71 -8.43
CA ARG A 65 3.21 -8.02 -9.84
C ARG A 65 4.26 -7.28 -10.68
N ALA A 66 5.15 -8.04 -11.32
CA ALA A 66 6.00 -7.53 -12.38
C ALA A 66 5.11 -6.95 -13.49
N GLY A 67 5.42 -5.73 -13.93
CA GLY A 67 4.84 -5.13 -15.13
C GLY A 67 5.30 -5.86 -16.37
#